data_AF-A0A074ZZQ7-F1
#
_entry.id   AF-A0A074ZZQ7-F1
#
_cell.length_a   1.000
_cell.length_b   1.000
_cell.length_c   1.000
_cell.angle_alpha   90.00
_cell.angle_beta   90.00
_cell.angle_gamma   90.00
#
_symmetry.space_group_name_H-M   'P 1'
#
loop_
_entity.id
_entity.type
_entity.pdbx_description
1 polymer ?
#
loop_
_entity_poly.entity_id
_entity_poly.type
_entity_poly.pdbx_seq_one_letter_code
_entity_poly.pdbx_strand_id
1 'polypeptide(L)'
;MTESISSIIEEVDKLNDNHQDKQAYDRLKKAIDGGMKETELYWRLARACRGVALLPETKDLQERKDYFEEGMSAAKAGMAINDNDPKCNSWYGICLNYRSKSEGVDQRIKNSYIMRDHWLKALRAEPTDFATLHSMDSPRFYADNAFHIAKCYAALKQNEKAKIYYQKVLDCQDNDQETLEAKREAEVLINKL
;
A
#
# COMPACT_ATOMS: atom_id res chain seq x y z
N MET A 1 -34.25 12.97 10.42
CA MET A 1 -33.71 12.78 9.07
C MET A 1 -32.62 11.73 9.16
N THR A 2 -32.76 10.62 8.45
CA THR A 2 -31.65 9.68 8.26
C THR A 2 -30.60 10.37 7.40
N GLU A 3 -29.37 10.43 7.89
CA GLU A 3 -28.24 10.96 7.15
C GLU A 3 -28.02 10.16 5.86
N SER A 4 -27.70 10.83 4.75
CA SER A 4 -27.51 10.16 3.45
C SER A 4 -26.05 9.76 3.24
N ILE A 5 -25.81 8.73 2.44
CA ILE A 5 -24.45 8.30 2.08
C ILE A 5 -23.68 9.44 1.38
N SER A 6 -24.36 10.23 0.53
CA SER A 6 -23.75 11.39 -0.15
C SER A 6 -23.22 12.42 0.84
N SER A 7 -24.00 12.78 1.87
CA SER A 7 -23.55 13.76 2.87
C SER A 7 -22.34 13.26 3.68
N ILE A 8 -22.28 11.96 3.94
CA ILE A 8 -21.15 11.33 4.63
C ILE A 8 -19.90 11.39 3.76
N ILE A 9 -20.03 11.05 2.47
CA ILE A 9 -18.92 11.10 1.52
C ILE A 9 -18.38 12.53 1.39
N GLU A 10 -19.25 13.52 1.23
CA GLU A 10 -18.84 14.93 1.15
C GLU A 10 -18.12 15.41 2.41
N GLU A 11 -18.58 15.01 3.60
CA GLU A 11 -17.91 15.31 4.86
C GLU A 11 -16.53 14.64 4.92
N VAL A 12 -16.46 13.35 4.61
CA VAL A 12 -15.21 12.59 4.63
C VAL A 12 -14.20 13.15 3.64
N ASP A 13 -14.61 13.52 2.43
CA ASP A 13 -13.69 14.08 1.43
C ASP A 13 -13.13 15.43 1.90
N LYS A 14 -13.95 16.30 2.53
CA LYS A 14 -13.46 17.52 3.18
C LYS A 14 -12.46 17.26 4.31
N LEU A 15 -12.70 16.23 5.13
CA LEU A 15 -11.77 15.84 6.19
C LEU A 15 -10.42 15.39 5.59
N ASN A 16 -10.44 14.66 4.48
CA ASN A 16 -9.21 14.23 3.80
C ASN A 16 -8.45 15.40 3.17
N ASP A 17 -9.15 16.35 2.55
CA ASP A 17 -8.54 17.58 2.00
C ASP A 17 -7.83 18.41 3.08
N ASN A 18 -8.31 18.32 4.33
CA ASN A 18 -7.72 18.97 5.50
C ASN A 18 -6.69 18.08 6.23
N HIS A 19 -6.31 16.92 5.69
CA HIS A 19 -5.40 15.95 6.32
C HIS A 19 -5.88 15.44 7.70
N GLN A 20 -7.20 15.36 7.91
CA GLN A 20 -7.83 14.92 9.16
C GLN A 20 -8.16 13.42 9.09
N ASP A 21 -7.14 12.59 8.82
CA ASP A 21 -7.29 11.15 8.52
C ASP A 21 -8.02 10.38 9.64
N LYS A 22 -7.72 10.68 10.91
CA LYS A 22 -8.37 10.04 12.06
C LYS A 22 -9.87 10.34 12.12
N GLN A 23 -10.25 11.60 11.87
CA GLN A 23 -11.66 11.99 11.87
C GLN A 23 -12.40 11.36 10.69
N ALA A 24 -11.77 11.30 9.51
CA ALA A 24 -12.33 10.60 8.36
C ALA A 24 -12.55 9.11 8.65
N TYR A 25 -11.58 8.45 9.28
CA TYR A 25 -11.67 7.06 9.72
C TYR A 25 -12.84 6.85 10.69
N ASP A 26 -12.89 7.60 11.80
CA ASP A 26 -13.93 7.46 12.83
C ASP A 26 -15.32 7.68 12.23
N ARG A 27 -15.43 8.63 11.30
CA ARG A 27 -16.67 8.98 10.61
C ARG A 27 -17.19 7.85 9.71
N LEU A 28 -16.30 7.26 8.92
CA LEU A 28 -16.61 6.13 8.03
C LEU A 28 -16.97 4.88 8.84
N LYS A 29 -16.21 4.59 9.91
CA LYS A 29 -16.49 3.49 10.83
C LYS A 29 -17.89 3.60 11.42
N LYS A 30 -18.24 4.78 11.95
CA LYS A 30 -19.57 5.03 12.49
C LYS A 30 -20.69 4.77 11.48
N ALA A 31 -20.50 5.18 10.21
CA ALA A 31 -21.49 4.95 9.17
C ALA A 31 -21.65 3.46 8.82
N ILE A 32 -20.53 2.76 8.65
CA ILE A 32 -20.50 1.33 8.29
C ILE A 32 -21.01 0.45 9.44
N ASP A 33 -20.58 0.71 10.68
CA ASP A 33 -21.03 0.01 11.88
C ASP A 33 -22.52 0.31 12.16
N GLY A 34 -23.00 1.48 11.74
CA GLY A 34 -24.42 1.85 11.70
C GLY A 34 -25.25 1.14 10.61
N GLY A 35 -24.62 0.27 9.81
CA GLY A 35 -25.29 -0.59 8.83
C GLY A 35 -25.26 -0.07 7.39
N MET A 36 -24.62 1.06 7.10
CA MET A 36 -24.47 1.54 5.73
C MET A 36 -23.47 0.69 4.97
N LYS A 37 -23.88 0.20 3.79
CA LYS A 37 -23.06 -0.65 2.92
C LYS A 37 -23.02 -0.05 1.53
N GLU A 38 -21.89 0.56 1.19
CA GLU A 38 -21.65 1.14 -0.13
C GLU A 38 -20.16 1.05 -0.47
N THR A 39 -19.86 0.71 -1.72
CA THR A 39 -18.51 0.57 -2.26
C THR A 39 -17.66 1.81 -1.97
N GLU A 40 -18.26 3.00 -2.18
CA GLU A 40 -17.63 4.31 -1.97
C GLU A 40 -17.21 4.56 -0.52
N LEU A 41 -17.93 4.01 0.46
CA LEU A 41 -17.57 4.12 1.88
C LEU A 41 -16.41 3.19 2.21
N TYR A 42 -16.39 1.99 1.63
CA TYR A 42 -15.40 0.98 1.92
C TYR A 42 -14.00 1.31 1.41
N TRP A 43 -13.87 1.78 0.17
CA TRP A 43 -12.54 2.17 -0.32
C TRP A 43 -12.03 3.43 0.37
N ARG A 44 -12.92 4.36 0.76
CA ARG A 44 -12.55 5.52 1.59
C ARG A 44 -12.09 5.09 2.98
N LEU A 45 -12.70 4.05 3.55
CA LEU A 45 -12.24 3.50 4.82
C LEU A 45 -10.85 2.91 4.66
N ALA A 46 -10.59 2.16 3.57
CA ALA A 46 -9.26 1.65 3.28
C ALA A 46 -8.20 2.77 3.14
N ARG A 47 -8.54 3.87 2.46
CA ARG A 47 -7.72 5.10 2.41
C ARG A 47 -7.46 5.66 3.80
N ALA A 48 -8.50 5.84 4.60
CA ALA A 48 -8.41 6.43 5.93
C ALA A 48 -7.59 5.55 6.89
N CYS A 49 -7.72 4.22 6.81
CA CYS A 49 -6.88 3.29 7.56
C CYS A 49 -5.39 3.49 7.25
N ARG A 50 -5.01 3.64 5.97
CA ARG A 50 -3.62 3.98 5.62
C ARG A 50 -3.23 5.34 6.21
N GLY A 51 -4.09 6.35 6.10
CA GLY A 51 -3.86 7.68 6.66
C GLY A 51 -3.50 7.60 8.14
N VAL A 52 -4.37 6.97 8.93
CA VAL A 52 -4.17 6.77 10.38
C VAL A 52 -2.90 5.97 10.67
N ALA A 53 -2.64 4.87 9.96
CA ALA A 53 -1.44 4.05 10.15
C ALA A 53 -0.10 4.76 9.84
N LEU A 54 -0.16 5.93 9.18
CA LEU A 54 1.00 6.75 8.82
C LEU A 54 1.09 8.05 9.64
N LEU A 55 0.17 8.29 10.56
CA LEU A 55 0.22 9.44 11.45
C LEU A 55 1.44 9.36 12.39
N PRO A 56 2.10 10.50 12.71
CA PRO A 56 3.25 10.52 13.62
C PRO A 56 2.97 9.97 15.03
N GLU A 57 1.73 10.06 15.49
CA GLU A 57 1.26 9.53 16.76
C GLU A 57 1.07 8.01 16.77
N THR A 58 0.83 7.37 15.62
CA THR A 58 0.63 5.92 15.51
C THR A 58 1.99 5.22 15.42
N LYS A 59 2.64 5.09 16.58
CA LYS A 59 4.01 4.56 16.69
C LYS A 59 4.07 3.04 16.84
N ASP A 60 3.03 2.44 17.39
CA ASP A 60 3.02 1.01 17.65
C ASP A 60 2.96 0.20 16.35
N LEU A 61 3.89 -0.74 16.18
CA LEU A 61 3.99 -1.51 14.94
C LEU A 61 2.82 -2.47 14.74
N GLN A 62 2.23 -2.98 15.83
CA GLN A 62 1.08 -3.87 15.72
C GLN A 62 -0.17 -3.07 15.38
N GLU A 63 -0.39 -1.92 16.02
CA GLU A 63 -1.49 -1.01 15.70
C GLU A 63 -1.49 -0.59 14.22
N ARG A 64 -0.31 -0.24 13.68
CA ARG A 64 -0.17 0.07 12.25
C ARG A 64 -0.57 -1.11 11.36
N LYS A 65 -0.17 -2.33 11.71
CA LYS A 65 -0.55 -3.55 10.96
C LYS A 65 -2.05 -3.76 10.99
N ASP A 66 -2.68 -3.56 12.15
CA ASP A 66 -4.12 -3.76 12.33
C ASP A 66 -4.92 -2.81 11.45
N TYR A 67 -4.51 -1.54 11.34
CA TYR A 67 -5.11 -0.61 10.38
C TYR A 67 -4.95 -1.06 8.93
N PHE A 68 -3.77 -1.56 8.52
CA PHE A 68 -3.60 -2.05 7.14
C PHE A 68 -4.46 -3.28 6.86
N GLU A 69 -4.61 -4.20 7.82
CA GLU A 69 -5.49 -5.36 7.69
C GLU A 69 -6.97 -4.96 7.66
N GLU A 70 -7.38 -3.96 8.45
CA GLU A 70 -8.71 -3.38 8.38
C GLU A 70 -8.96 -2.72 7.02
N GLY A 71 -7.99 -1.97 6.50
CA GLY A 71 -8.10 -1.35 5.18
C GLY A 71 -8.22 -2.38 4.06
N MET A 72 -7.46 -3.48 4.12
CA MET A 72 -7.61 -4.62 3.20
C MET A 72 -8.99 -5.27 3.31
N SER A 73 -9.51 -5.43 4.53
CA SER A 73 -10.83 -6.01 4.77
C SER A 73 -11.96 -5.11 4.26
N ALA A 74 -11.85 -3.79 4.47
CA ALA A 74 -12.77 -2.80 3.93
C ALA A 74 -12.77 -2.83 2.40
N ALA A 75 -11.60 -2.79 1.76
CA ALA A 75 -11.50 -2.88 0.31
C ALA A 75 -12.14 -4.17 -0.25
N LYS A 76 -11.94 -5.32 0.40
CA LYS A 76 -12.63 -6.58 0.04
C LYS A 76 -14.15 -6.49 0.21
N ALA A 77 -14.64 -5.86 1.28
CA ALA A 77 -16.07 -5.65 1.47
C ALA A 77 -16.67 -4.76 0.37
N GLY A 78 -15.95 -3.72 -0.07
CA GLY A 78 -16.34 -2.91 -1.23
C GLY A 78 -16.38 -3.72 -2.53
N MET A 79 -15.36 -4.56 -2.79
CA MET A 79 -15.34 -5.46 -3.95
C MET A 79 -16.48 -6.49 -3.94
N ALA A 80 -16.97 -6.89 -2.77
CA ALA A 80 -18.12 -7.79 -2.67
C ALA A 80 -19.43 -7.13 -3.14
N ILE A 81 -19.49 -5.79 -3.16
CA ILE A 81 -20.62 -5.01 -3.69
C ILE A 81 -20.40 -4.71 -5.18
N ASN A 82 -19.20 -4.24 -5.52
CA ASN A 82 -18.79 -3.95 -6.90
C ASN A 82 -17.37 -4.48 -7.15
N ASP A 83 -17.27 -5.69 -7.71
CA ASP A 83 -15.98 -6.35 -7.96
C ASP A 83 -15.07 -5.60 -8.96
N ASN A 84 -15.67 -4.73 -9.78
CA ASN A 84 -14.96 -3.95 -10.78
C ASN A 84 -14.62 -2.53 -10.32
N ASP A 85 -14.85 -2.20 -9.05
CA ASP A 85 -14.48 -0.90 -8.51
C ASP A 85 -12.95 -0.72 -8.56
N PRO A 86 -12.44 0.28 -9.31
CA PRO A 86 -11.00 0.50 -9.41
C PRO A 86 -10.41 0.88 -8.05
N LYS A 87 -11.08 1.73 -7.26
CA LYS A 87 -10.54 2.24 -6.00
C LYS A 87 -10.40 1.14 -4.94
N CYS A 88 -11.36 0.23 -4.84
CA CYS A 88 -11.22 -0.92 -3.93
C CYS A 88 -9.99 -1.77 -4.30
N ASN A 89 -9.75 -2.02 -5.59
CA ASN A 89 -8.56 -2.74 -6.04
C ASN A 89 -7.27 -1.97 -5.75
N SER A 90 -7.25 -0.66 -6.01
CA SER A 90 -6.13 0.24 -5.69
C SER A 90 -5.76 0.17 -4.22
N TRP A 91 -6.74 0.44 -3.34
CA TRP A 91 -6.52 0.54 -1.90
C TRP A 91 -6.23 -0.81 -1.26
N TYR A 92 -6.78 -1.91 -1.78
CA TYR A 92 -6.37 -3.25 -1.35
C TYR A 92 -4.87 -3.48 -1.58
N GLY A 93 -4.38 -3.21 -2.80
CA GLY A 93 -2.95 -3.37 -3.12
C GLY A 93 -2.06 -2.44 -2.30
N ILE A 94 -2.51 -1.19 -2.07
CA ILE A 94 -1.78 -0.21 -1.26
C ILE A 94 -1.66 -0.69 0.20
N CYS A 95 -2.76 -1.08 0.84
CA CYS A 95 -2.73 -1.59 2.21
C CYS A 95 -1.88 -2.88 2.33
N LEU A 96 -2.01 -3.79 1.36
CA LEU A 96 -1.20 -5.00 1.30
C LEU A 96 0.30 -4.68 1.21
N ASN A 97 0.70 -3.68 0.41
CA ASN A 97 2.09 -3.23 0.31
C ASN A 97 2.67 -2.85 1.68
N TYR A 98 1.95 -2.01 2.43
CA TYR A 98 2.40 -1.58 3.75
C TYR A 98 2.44 -2.73 4.77
N ARG A 99 1.40 -3.57 4.82
CA ARG A 99 1.35 -4.73 5.71
C ARG A 99 2.53 -5.68 5.48
N SER A 100 2.82 -5.95 4.20
CA SER A 100 3.84 -6.92 3.75
C SER A 100 5.26 -6.56 4.20
N LYS A 101 5.54 -5.29 4.53
CA LYS A 101 6.86 -4.86 5.02
C LYS A 101 7.26 -5.57 6.32
N SER A 102 6.27 -6.04 7.07
CA SER A 102 6.49 -6.68 8.37
C SER A 102 6.51 -8.21 8.34
N GLU A 103 6.40 -8.83 7.16
CA GLU A 103 6.12 -10.28 7.02
C GLU A 103 7.31 -11.10 6.52
N GLY A 104 8.49 -10.48 6.49
CA GLY A 104 9.68 -11.08 5.91
C GLY A 104 9.66 -11.11 4.38
N VAL A 105 10.82 -11.40 3.79
CA VAL A 105 11.07 -11.28 2.36
C VAL A 105 10.19 -12.21 1.52
N ASP A 106 10.07 -13.47 1.92
CA ASP A 106 9.32 -14.47 1.15
C ASP A 106 7.85 -14.13 1.00
N GLN A 107 7.22 -13.70 2.09
CA GLN A 107 5.81 -13.31 2.07
C GLN A 107 5.61 -12.01 1.29
N ARG A 108 6.55 -11.06 1.41
CA ARG A 108 6.52 -9.81 0.64
C ARG A 108 6.60 -10.05 -0.87
N ILE A 109 7.43 -10.99 -1.33
CA ILE A 109 7.50 -11.38 -2.74
C ILE A 109 6.18 -11.99 -3.20
N LYS A 110 5.60 -12.93 -2.43
CA LYS A 110 4.29 -13.50 -2.79
C LYS A 110 3.21 -12.44 -2.89
N ASN A 111 3.19 -11.51 -1.94
CA ASN A 111 2.21 -10.44 -1.92
C ASN A 111 2.42 -9.43 -3.05
N SER A 112 3.64 -9.21 -3.55
CA SER A 112 3.87 -8.23 -4.63
C SER A 112 3.18 -8.63 -5.94
N TYR A 113 3.06 -9.93 -6.24
CA TYR A 113 2.26 -10.42 -7.35
C TYR A 113 0.77 -10.11 -7.16
N ILE A 114 0.25 -10.33 -5.94
CA ILE A 114 -1.14 -10.02 -5.59
C ILE A 114 -1.40 -8.51 -5.73
N MET A 115 -0.53 -7.67 -5.18
CA MET A 115 -0.63 -6.20 -5.30
C MET A 115 -0.67 -5.76 -6.75
N ARG A 116 0.28 -6.26 -7.57
CA ARG A 116 0.38 -5.95 -9.00
C ARG A 116 -0.91 -6.33 -9.73
N ASP A 117 -1.46 -7.51 -9.48
CA ASP A 117 -2.66 -7.97 -10.17
C ASP A 117 -3.87 -7.09 -9.83
N HIS A 118 -4.01 -6.65 -8.58
CA HIS A 118 -5.04 -5.67 -8.18
C HIS A 118 -4.81 -4.29 -8.81
N TRP A 119 -3.58 -3.76 -8.78
CA TRP A 119 -3.29 -2.46 -9.41
C TRP A 119 -3.49 -2.47 -10.92
N LEU A 120 -3.12 -3.56 -11.61
CA LEU A 120 -3.41 -3.71 -13.03
C LEU A 120 -4.92 -3.82 -13.30
N LYS A 121 -5.69 -4.49 -12.43
CA LYS A 121 -7.16 -4.50 -12.53
C LYS A 121 -7.72 -3.08 -12.39
N ALA A 122 -7.25 -2.32 -11.40
CA ALA A 122 -7.64 -0.92 -11.19
C ALA A 122 -7.30 -0.03 -12.39
N LEU A 123 -6.06 -0.07 -12.88
CA LEU A 123 -5.60 0.76 -14.00
C LEU A 123 -6.24 0.40 -15.34
N ARG A 124 -6.78 -0.82 -15.51
CA ARG A 124 -7.60 -1.14 -16.69
C ARG A 124 -8.93 -0.39 -16.69
N ALA A 125 -9.51 -0.15 -15.52
CA ALA A 125 -10.78 0.56 -15.36
C ALA A 125 -10.58 2.07 -15.23
N GLU A 126 -9.54 2.52 -14.52
CA GLU A 126 -9.19 3.93 -14.32
C GLU A 126 -7.67 4.14 -14.58
N PRO A 127 -7.25 4.29 -15.85
CA PRO A 127 -5.83 4.34 -16.22
C PRO A 127 -5.06 5.54 -15.67
N THR A 128 -5.78 6.59 -15.26
CA THR A 128 -5.21 7.85 -14.77
C THR A 128 -5.29 7.99 -13.25
N ASP A 129 -5.63 6.94 -12.51
CA ASP A 129 -5.69 7.00 -11.05
C ASP A 129 -4.31 7.27 -10.45
N PHE A 130 -4.14 8.48 -9.92
CA PHE A 130 -2.86 8.95 -9.38
C PHE A 130 -2.35 8.04 -8.24
N ALA A 131 -3.23 7.62 -7.32
CA ALA A 131 -2.83 6.83 -6.17
C ALA A 131 -2.26 5.46 -6.59
N THR A 132 -2.89 4.81 -7.56
CA THR A 132 -2.45 3.52 -8.11
C THR A 132 -1.17 3.66 -8.90
N LEU A 133 -1.11 4.63 -9.82
CA LEU A 133 0.09 4.90 -10.61
C LEU A 133 1.28 5.21 -9.70
N HIS A 134 1.11 6.12 -8.73
CA HIS A 134 2.16 6.45 -7.78
C HIS A 134 2.60 5.22 -6.95
N SER A 135 1.68 4.34 -6.58
CA SER A 135 2.00 3.16 -5.77
C SER A 135 2.70 2.05 -6.58
N MET A 136 2.31 1.87 -7.84
CA MET A 136 2.88 0.87 -8.74
C MET A 136 4.22 1.32 -9.32
N ASP A 137 4.32 2.59 -9.72
CA ASP A 137 5.50 3.16 -10.37
C ASP A 137 6.47 3.84 -9.40
N SER A 138 6.24 3.73 -8.09
CA SER A 138 7.15 4.28 -7.08
C SER A 138 8.56 3.69 -7.27
N PRO A 139 9.62 4.52 -7.42
CA PRO A 139 10.99 4.03 -7.49
C PRO A 139 11.35 3.12 -6.32
N ARG A 140 10.78 3.38 -5.13
CA ARG A 140 10.81 2.48 -3.97
C ARG A 140 10.31 1.06 -4.27
N PHE A 141 9.14 0.89 -4.89
CA PHE A 141 8.61 -0.45 -5.19
C PHE A 141 9.58 -1.23 -6.10
N TYR A 142 10.17 -0.54 -7.08
CA TYR A 142 11.19 -1.13 -7.94
C TYR A 142 12.50 -1.42 -7.21
N ALA A 143 12.97 -0.53 -6.33
CA ALA A 143 14.19 -0.72 -5.54
C ALA A 143 14.05 -1.88 -4.56
N ASP A 144 12.92 -1.98 -3.86
CA ASP A 144 12.62 -3.09 -2.97
C ASP A 144 12.59 -4.43 -3.71
N ASN A 145 11.92 -4.49 -4.86
CA ASN A 145 11.89 -5.70 -5.69
C ASN A 145 13.28 -6.04 -6.23
N ALA A 146 14.04 -5.05 -6.71
CA ALA A 146 15.40 -5.25 -7.20
C ALA A 146 16.33 -5.79 -6.12
N PHE A 147 16.20 -5.31 -4.88
CA PHE A 147 16.98 -5.77 -3.74
C PHE A 147 16.76 -7.25 -3.46
N HIS A 148 15.51 -7.72 -3.44
CA HIS A 148 15.20 -9.13 -3.22
C HIS A 148 15.68 -10.01 -4.38
N ILE A 149 15.51 -9.55 -5.63
CA ILE A 149 16.05 -10.25 -6.81
C ILE A 149 17.58 -10.40 -6.72
N ALA A 150 18.28 -9.36 -6.26
CA ALA A 150 19.72 -9.40 -6.06
C ALA A 150 20.13 -10.47 -5.03
N LYS A 151 19.42 -10.55 -3.89
CA LYS A 151 19.63 -11.58 -2.86
C LYS A 151 19.39 -12.99 -3.39
N CYS A 152 18.35 -13.19 -4.20
CA CYS A 152 18.08 -14.48 -4.85
C CYS A 152 19.21 -14.89 -5.81
N TYR A 153 19.69 -13.99 -6.67
CA TYR A 153 20.80 -14.30 -7.56
C TYR A 153 22.10 -14.59 -6.81
N ALA A 154 22.36 -13.87 -5.73
CA ALA A 154 23.50 -14.12 -4.85
C ALA A 154 23.43 -15.52 -4.21
N ALA A 155 22.26 -15.91 -3.71
CA ALA A 155 22.03 -17.25 -3.15
C ALA A 155 22.22 -18.37 -4.19
N LEU A 156 21.87 -18.10 -5.46
CA LEU A 156 22.10 -19.00 -6.60
C LEU A 156 23.53 -18.94 -7.15
N LYS A 157 24.46 -18.20 -6.51
CA LYS A 157 25.85 -17.97 -6.96
C LYS A 157 25.96 -17.34 -8.36
N GLN A 158 24.92 -16.63 -8.80
CA GLN A 158 24.90 -15.87 -10.05
C GLN A 158 25.35 -14.43 -9.79
N ASN A 159 26.61 -14.27 -9.34
CA ASN A 159 27.11 -13.01 -8.79
C ASN A 159 27.01 -11.82 -9.75
N GLU A 160 27.30 -12.01 -11.04
CA GLU A 160 27.17 -10.94 -12.04
C GLU A 160 25.73 -10.41 -12.16
N LYS A 161 24.73 -11.30 -12.10
CA LYS A 161 23.33 -10.88 -12.11
C LYS A 161 22.97 -10.20 -10.80
N ALA A 162 23.43 -10.72 -9.66
CA ALA A 162 23.19 -10.10 -8.36
C ALA A 162 23.73 -8.66 -8.32
N LYS A 163 24.94 -8.41 -8.85
CA LYS A 163 25.55 -7.06 -8.95
C LYS A 163 24.68 -6.08 -9.75
N ILE A 164 24.15 -6.51 -10.90
CA ILE A 164 23.24 -5.67 -11.71
C ILE A 164 22.03 -5.21 -10.89
N TYR A 165 21.42 -6.12 -10.12
CA TYR A 165 20.24 -5.79 -9.34
C TYR A 165 20.56 -4.99 -8.08
N TYR A 166 21.68 -5.25 -7.38
CA TYR A 166 22.12 -4.35 -6.30
C TYR A 166 22.40 -2.94 -6.81
N GLN A 167 23.03 -2.78 -7.98
CA GLN A 167 23.27 -1.46 -8.57
C GLN A 167 21.97 -0.71 -8.83
N LYS A 168 20.91 -1.38 -9.31
CA LYS A 168 19.58 -0.77 -9.46
C LYS A 168 19.00 -0.23 -8.15
N VAL A 169 19.29 -0.88 -7.01
CA VAL A 169 18.88 -0.39 -5.68
C VAL A 169 19.63 0.89 -5.32
N LEU A 170 20.93 0.92 -5.61
CA LEU A 170 21.81 2.06 -5.35
C LEU A 170 21.46 3.27 -6.22
N ASP A 171 21.09 3.03 -7.49
CA ASP A 171 20.71 4.07 -8.45
C ASP A 171 19.32 4.67 -8.20
N CYS A 172 18.53 4.08 -7.30
CA CYS A 172 17.21 4.62 -6.94
C CYS A 172 17.37 6.03 -6.34
N GLN A 173 16.55 6.99 -6.78
CA GLN A 173 16.65 8.38 -6.28
C GLN A 173 15.84 8.64 -5.00
N ASP A 174 15.03 7.68 -4.55
CA ASP A 174 14.26 7.83 -3.31
C ASP A 174 15.18 7.86 -2.08
N ASN A 175 14.87 8.79 -1.16
CA ASN A 175 15.67 9.11 0.03
C ASN A 175 14.93 8.87 1.34
N ASP A 176 13.86 8.10 1.28
CA ASP A 176 13.18 7.68 2.50
C ASP A 176 14.00 6.67 3.30
N GLN A 177 13.63 6.49 4.56
CA GLN A 177 14.37 5.63 5.49
C GLN A 177 14.52 4.19 4.99
N GLU A 178 13.48 3.57 4.43
CA GLU A 178 13.52 2.16 4.02
C GLU A 178 14.41 1.97 2.78
N THR A 179 14.31 2.86 1.79
CA THR A 179 15.19 2.84 0.60
C THR A 179 16.63 3.08 1.00
N LEU A 180 16.90 3.97 1.98
CA LEU A 180 18.25 4.19 2.49
C LEU A 180 18.81 2.97 3.23
N GLU A 181 17.97 2.27 4.02
CA GLU A 181 18.35 1.00 4.65
C GLU A 181 18.68 -0.08 3.62
N ALA A 182 17.84 -0.24 2.59
CA ALA A 182 18.07 -1.17 1.48
C ALA A 182 19.35 -0.85 0.70
N LYS A 183 19.62 0.44 0.45
CA LYS A 183 20.88 0.91 -0.18
C LYS A 183 22.10 0.55 0.66
N ARG A 184 22.08 0.84 1.96
CA ARG A 184 23.19 0.49 2.87
C ARG A 184 23.46 -1.01 2.89
N GLU A 185 22.42 -1.84 2.97
CA GLU A 185 22.59 -3.30 2.93
C GLU A 185 23.12 -3.76 1.56
N ALA A 186 22.62 -3.18 0.46
CA ALA A 186 23.08 -3.47 -0.90
C ALA A 186 24.57 -3.12 -1.10
N GLU A 187 25.06 -1.99 -0.59
CA GLU A 187 26.48 -1.61 -0.63
C GLU A 187 27.37 -2.63 0.07
N VAL A 188 26.92 -3.16 1.22
CA VAL A 188 27.69 -4.18 1.94
C VAL A 188 27.69 -5.51 1.18
N LEU A 189 26.55 -5.91 0.61
CA LEU A 189 26.41 -7.20 -0.06
C LEU A 189 27.08 -7.23 -1.44
N ILE A 190 27.00 -6.15 -2.22
CA ILE A 190 27.60 -6.09 -3.57
C ILE A 190 29.14 -6.24 -3.52
N ASN A 191 29.77 -5.72 -2.45
CA ASN A 191 31.21 -5.82 -2.23
C ASN A 191 31.68 -7.22 -1.77
N LYS A 192 30.76 -8.10 -1.38
CA LYS A 192 31.04 -9.47 -0.95
C LYS A 192 30.91 -10.52 -2.07
N LEU A 193 30.50 -10.10 -3.27
CA LEU A 193 30.21 -10.95 -4.43
C LEU A 193 31.29 -10.90 -5.51
#